data_AF-A0A961WEQ3-F1
#
_entry.id   AF-A0A961WEQ3-F1
#
_cell.length_a   1.000
_cell.length_b   1.000
_cell.length_c   1.000
_cell.angle_alpha   90.00
_cell.angle_beta   90.00
_cell.angle_gamma   90.00
#
_symmetry.space_group_name_H-M   'P 1'
#
loop_
_entity.id
_entity.type
_entity.pdbx_description
1 polymer ?
#
loop_
_entity_poly.entity_id
_entity_poly.type
_entity_poly.pdbx_seq_one_letter_code
_entity_poly.pdbx_strand_id
1 'polypeptide(L)'
;MPRERRLHSKSDRPEVILGRQRIAVAEIAGRRLEKVSERDTAGAMLNAMLYMLAAVVFLFLIVEGQWSGRFIIAIAFFMAIALMAFSDVLTTKPIVYYRLHVTTRSGGAIVHATPDPGALAAFDAAVQRAMSGRA
;
A
#
# COMPACT_ATOMS: atom_id res chain seq x y z
N MET A 1 -45.49 17.29 19.48
CA MET A 1 -44.46 16.38 20.05
C MET A 1 -44.33 15.16 19.15
N PRO A 2 -43.34 15.09 18.24
CA PRO A 2 -43.16 13.93 17.38
C PRO A 2 -42.21 12.92 18.05
N ARG A 3 -42.63 11.65 18.03
CA ARG A 3 -41.91 10.49 18.56
C ARG A 3 -40.53 10.37 17.91
N GLU A 4 -39.48 10.50 18.71
CA GLU A 4 -38.13 10.08 18.35
C GLU A 4 -38.13 8.58 18.05
N ARG A 5 -38.03 8.28 16.76
CA ARG A 5 -37.86 6.92 16.25
C ARG A 5 -36.42 6.52 16.58
N ARG A 6 -36.21 5.87 17.74
CA ARG A 6 -34.93 5.25 18.09
C ARG A 6 -34.57 4.26 17.00
N LEU A 7 -33.63 4.62 16.14
CA LEU A 7 -32.91 3.70 15.27
C LEU A 7 -31.97 2.84 16.13
N HIS A 8 -32.56 1.97 16.94
CA HIS A 8 -31.89 0.77 17.43
C HIS A 8 -32.02 -0.28 16.33
N SER A 9 -31.11 -0.25 15.37
CA SER A 9 -30.64 -1.49 14.75
C SER A 9 -29.24 -1.74 15.29
N LYS A 10 -29.20 -2.00 16.61
CA LYS A 10 -28.07 -2.64 17.26
C LYS A 10 -28.19 -4.09 16.83
N SER A 11 -27.54 -4.44 15.72
CA SER A 11 -27.30 -5.83 15.35
C SER A 11 -26.73 -6.51 16.59
N ASP A 12 -27.52 -7.37 17.22
CA ASP A 12 -27.18 -8.08 18.47
C ASP A 12 -26.12 -9.18 18.23
N ARG A 13 -25.45 -9.10 17.08
CA ARG A 13 -24.43 -10.03 16.63
C ARG A 13 -23.09 -9.32 16.79
N PRO A 14 -22.08 -9.98 17.36
CA PRO A 14 -20.75 -9.40 17.43
C PRO A 14 -20.25 -9.06 16.02
N GLU A 15 -19.83 -7.81 15.84
CA GLU A 15 -19.28 -7.27 14.60
C GLU A 15 -17.82 -6.87 14.83
N VAL A 16 -16.98 -7.07 13.81
CA VAL A 16 -15.59 -6.62 13.83
C VAL A 16 -15.36 -5.65 12.68
N ILE A 17 -14.59 -4.60 12.95
CA ILE A 17 -14.26 -3.56 11.99
C ILE A 17 -12.93 -3.91 11.32
N LEU A 18 -12.91 -3.92 9.99
CA LEU A 18 -11.71 -4.10 9.17
C LEU A 18 -11.58 -2.89 8.23
N GLY A 19 -10.65 -1.99 8.53
CA GLY A 19 -10.56 -0.70 7.85
C GLY A 19 -11.84 0.13 8.02
N ARG A 20 -12.58 0.36 6.93
CA ARG A 20 -13.88 1.06 6.95
C ARG A 20 -15.09 0.12 6.91
N GLN A 21 -14.87 -1.19 6.79
CA GLN A 21 -15.95 -2.16 6.67
C GLN A 21 -16.28 -2.79 8.04
N ARG A 22 -17.56 -3.03 8.28
CA ARG A 22 -18.07 -3.77 9.43
C ARG A 22 -18.49 -5.16 8.97
N ILE A 23 -17.96 -6.20 9.59
CA ILE A 23 -18.21 -7.59 9.23
C ILE A 23 -18.80 -8.30 10.44
N ALA A 24 -19.96 -8.94 10.28
CA ALA A 24 -20.54 -9.77 11.33
C ALA A 24 -19.69 -11.03 11.52
N VAL A 25 -19.30 -11.33 12.77
CA VAL A 25 -18.44 -12.48 13.08
C VAL A 25 -19.09 -13.81 12.66
N ALA A 26 -20.41 -13.88 12.71
CA ALA A 26 -21.18 -15.04 12.26
C ALA A 26 -21.05 -15.33 10.76
N GLU A 27 -20.69 -14.33 9.95
CA GLU A 27 -20.52 -14.47 8.51
C GLU A 27 -19.10 -14.89 8.13
N ILE A 28 -18.14 -14.84 9.04
CA ILE A 28 -16.76 -15.24 8.76
C ILE A 28 -16.71 -16.78 8.67
N ALA A 29 -16.40 -17.29 7.48
CA ALA A 29 -16.22 -18.72 7.23
C ALA A 29 -14.75 -19.15 7.40
N GLY A 30 -13.82 -18.28 7.00
CA GLY A 30 -12.39 -18.53 7.10
C GLY A 30 -11.58 -17.25 7.06
N ARG A 31 -10.33 -17.34 7.53
CA ARG A 31 -9.38 -16.24 7.52
C ARG A 31 -7.98 -16.76 7.17
N ARG A 32 -7.27 -16.03 6.32
CA ARG A 32 -5.86 -16.30 6.01
C ARG A 32 -5.07 -15.00 6.08
N LEU A 33 -4.04 -15.00 6.89
CA LEU A 33 -3.07 -13.92 6.96
C LEU A 33 -1.90 -14.25 6.04
N GLU A 34 -1.56 -13.32 5.17
CA GLU A 34 -0.42 -13.43 4.27
C GLU A 34 0.49 -12.22 4.46
N LYS A 35 1.79 -12.48 4.69
CA LYS A 35 2.81 -11.44 4.67
C LYS A 35 3.28 -11.29 3.24
N VAL A 36 3.00 -10.15 2.62
CA VAL A 36 3.40 -9.88 1.25
C VAL A 36 4.61 -8.94 1.28
N SER A 37 5.67 -9.34 0.59
CA SER A 37 6.85 -8.53 0.39
C SER A 37 6.90 -8.19 -1.10
N GLU A 38 6.41 -7.01 -1.45
CA GLU A 38 6.38 -6.56 -2.84
C GLU A 38 7.46 -5.50 -3.06
N ARG A 39 8.17 -5.60 -4.19
CA ARG A 39 9.10 -4.55 -4.60
C ARG A 39 8.29 -3.53 -5.36
N ASP A 40 8.34 -2.26 -4.95
CA ASP A 40 7.62 -1.17 -5.62
C ASP A 40 8.31 -0.83 -6.96
N THR A 41 8.11 -1.72 -7.93
CA THR A 41 8.67 -1.61 -9.28
C THR A 41 8.03 -0.46 -10.04
N ALA A 42 6.75 -0.19 -9.80
CA ALA A 42 6.02 0.91 -10.44
C ALA A 42 6.52 2.28 -9.97
N GLY A 43 6.69 2.48 -8.65
CA GLY A 43 7.26 3.70 -8.09
C GLY A 43 8.71 3.93 -8.55
N ALA A 44 9.52 2.86 -8.55
CA ALA A 44 10.89 2.92 -9.06
C ALA A 44 10.95 3.30 -10.56
N MET A 45 10.04 2.75 -11.37
CA MET A 45 9.96 3.04 -12.80
C MET A 45 9.51 4.48 -13.08
N LEU A 46 8.53 5.01 -12.33
CA LEU A 46 8.10 6.40 -12.43
C LEU A 46 9.25 7.38 -12.11
N ASN A 47 9.99 7.12 -11.03
CA ASN A 47 11.17 7.93 -10.68
C ASN A 47 12.24 7.87 -11.77
N ALA A 48 12.51 6.68 -12.32
CA ALA A 48 13.46 6.53 -13.44
C ALA A 48 13.03 7.35 -14.67
N MET A 49 11.74 7.37 -15.01
CA MET A 49 11.21 8.18 -16.12
C MET A 49 11.37 9.69 -15.86
N LEU A 50 11.11 10.16 -14.63
CA LEU A 50 11.31 11.55 -14.22
C LEU A 50 12.77 11.99 -14.38
N TYR A 51 13.71 11.17 -13.90
CA TYR A 51 15.13 11.45 -14.08
C TYR A 51 15.53 11.45 -15.55
N MET A 52 15.07 10.48 -16.35
CA MET A 52 15.35 10.44 -17.78
C MET A 52 14.84 11.70 -18.50
N LEU A 53 13.62 12.14 -18.20
CA LEU A 53 13.04 13.35 -18.79
C LEU A 53 13.87 14.59 -18.45
N ALA A 54 14.19 14.80 -17.16
CA ALA A 54 15.01 15.91 -16.73
C ALA A 54 16.36 15.91 -17.45
N ALA A 55 16.95 14.73 -17.58
CA ALA A 55 18.24 14.56 -18.21
C ALA A 55 18.18 14.87 -19.73
N VAL A 56 17.14 14.44 -20.45
CA VAL A 56 16.90 14.82 -21.86
C VAL A 56 16.76 16.33 -22.03
N VAL A 57 16.03 17.02 -21.14
CA VAL A 57 15.90 18.48 -21.19
C VAL A 57 17.26 19.15 -21.03
N PHE A 58 18.07 18.70 -20.07
CA PHE A 58 19.43 19.21 -19.89
C PHE A 58 20.27 19.02 -21.16
N LEU A 59 20.28 17.80 -21.73
CA LEU A 59 21.04 17.49 -22.94
C LEU A 59 20.66 18.42 -24.10
N PHE A 60 19.37 18.68 -24.30
CA PHE A 60 18.87 19.58 -25.34
C PHE A 60 19.42 21.01 -25.18
N LEU A 61 19.35 21.57 -23.96
CA LEU A 61 19.86 22.91 -23.65
C LEU A 61 21.37 23.06 -23.90
N ILE A 62 22.13 21.98 -23.78
CA ILE A 62 23.58 21.98 -23.99
C ILE A 62 23.94 21.89 -25.46
N VAL A 63 23.22 21.07 -26.23
CA VAL A 63 23.44 20.88 -27.67
C VAL A 63 23.14 22.18 -28.43
N GLU A 64 22.02 22.86 -28.13
CA GLU A 64 21.71 24.16 -28.75
C GLU A 64 22.73 25.25 -28.40
N GLY A 65 23.39 25.15 -27.24
CA GLY A 65 24.32 26.17 -26.77
C GLY A 65 25.65 26.26 -27.52
N GLN A 66 26.10 25.21 -28.23
CA GLN A 66 27.46 25.08 -28.83
C GLN A 66 28.65 25.23 -27.85
N TRP A 67 28.54 24.77 -26.60
CA TRP A 67 29.62 24.91 -25.61
C TRP A 67 30.30 23.57 -25.33
N SER A 68 31.31 23.23 -26.14
CA SER A 68 32.07 21.97 -26.08
C SER A 68 32.67 21.66 -24.69
N GLY A 69 33.09 22.66 -23.92
CA GLY A 69 33.56 22.47 -22.54
C GLY A 69 32.45 22.18 -21.51
N ARG A 70 31.24 22.72 -21.73
CA ARG A 70 30.08 22.44 -20.88
C ARG A 70 29.45 21.08 -21.18
N PHE A 71 29.66 20.56 -22.38
CA PHE A 71 29.21 19.22 -22.78
C PHE A 71 29.82 18.11 -21.91
N ILE A 72 31.13 18.18 -21.62
CA ILE A 72 31.81 17.21 -20.76
C ILE A 72 31.30 17.30 -19.31
N ILE A 73 31.15 18.52 -18.79
CA ILE A 73 30.61 18.75 -17.44
C ILE A 73 29.19 18.19 -17.34
N ALA A 74 28.38 18.42 -18.37
CA ALA A 74 27.02 17.91 -18.40
C ALA A 74 26.93 16.39 -18.47
N ILE A 75 27.76 15.73 -19.30
CA ILE A 75 27.84 14.27 -19.34
C ILE A 75 28.24 13.74 -17.96
N ALA A 76 29.21 14.37 -17.29
CA ALA A 76 29.62 13.97 -15.94
C ALA A 76 28.47 14.12 -14.93
N PHE A 77 27.72 15.23 -14.97
CA PHE A 77 26.54 15.41 -14.13
C PHE A 77 25.44 14.39 -14.44
N PHE A 78 25.19 14.11 -15.71
CA PHE A 78 24.19 13.15 -16.16
C PHE A 78 24.56 11.72 -15.70
N MET A 79 25.83 11.34 -15.82
CA MET A 79 26.35 10.08 -15.32
C MET A 79 26.24 9.98 -13.80
N ALA A 80 26.54 11.06 -13.06
CA ALA A 80 26.39 11.09 -11.61
C ALA A 80 24.94 10.94 -11.17
N ILE A 81 24.00 11.62 -11.85
CA ILE A 81 22.56 11.51 -11.59
C ILE A 81 22.07 10.09 -11.93
N ALA A 82 22.49 9.54 -13.08
CA ALA A 82 22.14 8.18 -13.48
C ALA A 82 22.66 7.14 -12.48
N LEU A 83 23.90 7.30 -11.97
CA LEU A 83 24.47 6.45 -10.92
C LEU A 83 23.70 6.56 -9.60
N MET A 84 23.31 7.77 -9.18
CA MET A 84 22.48 7.96 -8.00
C MET A 84 21.10 7.29 -8.15
N ALA A 85 20.45 7.47 -9.31
CA ALA A 85 19.16 6.85 -9.59
C ALA A 85 19.26 5.31 -9.60
N PHE A 86 20.32 4.75 -10.21
CA PHE A 86 20.58 3.30 -10.17
C PHE A 86 20.85 2.81 -8.74
N SER A 87 21.60 3.57 -7.95
CA SER A 87 21.84 3.25 -6.53
C SER A 87 20.53 3.23 -5.75
N ASP A 88 19.63 4.19 -5.96
CA ASP A 88 18.32 4.23 -5.31
C ASP A 88 17.47 3.01 -5.70
N VAL A 89 17.43 2.63 -6.98
CA VAL A 89 16.70 1.42 -7.42
C VAL A 89 17.29 0.16 -6.81
N LEU A 90 18.62 0.03 -6.76
CA LEU A 90 19.30 -1.13 -6.16
C LEU A 90 19.09 -1.21 -4.64
N THR A 91 19.02 -0.06 -3.97
CA THR A 91 18.84 0.04 -2.51
C THR A 91 17.37 0.13 -2.10
N THR A 92 16.43 0.24 -3.05
CA THR A 92 14.99 0.27 -2.79
C THR A 92 14.59 -0.98 -2.02
N LYS A 93 14.24 -0.78 -0.75
CA LYS A 93 13.83 -1.84 0.15
C LYS A 93 12.46 -2.38 -0.27
N PRO A 94 12.22 -3.69 -0.16
CA PRO A 94 10.89 -4.24 -0.39
C PRO A 94 9.88 -3.62 0.59
N ILE A 95 8.71 -3.28 0.09
CA ILE A 95 7.59 -2.85 0.93
C ILE A 95 6.97 -4.13 1.50
N VAL A 96 7.05 -4.25 2.82
CA VAL A 96 6.41 -5.33 3.55
C VAL A 96 5.04 -4.83 4.00
N TYR A 97 3.98 -5.49 3.53
CA TYR A 97 2.64 -5.27 4.03
C TYR A 97 1.97 -6.61 4.33
N TYR A 98 0.90 -6.55 5.11
CA TYR A 98 0.15 -7.72 5.51
C TYR A 98 -1.20 -7.70 4.84
N ARG A 99 -1.59 -8.83 4.26
CA ARG A 99 -2.87 -9.02 3.57
C ARG A 99 -3.71 -10.02 4.35
N LEU A 100 -4.88 -9.57 4.78
CA LEU A 100 -5.89 -10.41 5.40
C LEU A 100 -6.95 -10.78 4.37
N HIS A 101 -7.08 -12.08 4.14
CA HIS A 101 -8.16 -12.65 3.34
C HIS A 101 -9.22 -13.17 4.30
N VAL A 102 -10.42 -12.57 4.25
CA VAL A 102 -11.59 -13.04 4.99
C VAL A 102 -12.56 -13.64 3.99
N THR A 103 -12.83 -14.93 4.11
CA THR A 103 -13.89 -15.59 3.35
C THR A 103 -15.17 -15.55 4.15
N THR A 104 -16.24 -15.05 3.52
CA THR A 104 -17.57 -14.98 4.11
C THR A 104 -18.38 -16.23 3.76
N ARG A 105 -19.36 -16.59 4.59
CA ARG A 105 -20.25 -17.74 4.35
C ARG A 105 -21.15 -17.56 3.12
N SER A 106 -21.38 -16.32 2.68
CA SER A 106 -22.08 -16.02 1.43
C SER A 106 -21.22 -16.25 0.19
N GLY A 107 -19.95 -16.65 0.35
CA GLY A 107 -19.00 -16.88 -0.75
C GLY A 107 -18.20 -15.64 -1.16
N GLY A 108 -18.46 -14.48 -0.56
CA GLY A 108 -17.67 -13.27 -0.79
C GLY A 108 -16.28 -13.34 -0.15
N ALA A 109 -15.27 -12.78 -0.83
CA ALA A 109 -13.93 -12.62 -0.28
C ALA A 109 -13.65 -11.13 -0.02
N ILE A 110 -13.30 -10.81 1.22
CA ILE A 110 -12.88 -9.47 1.61
C ILE A 110 -11.37 -9.52 1.79
N VAL A 111 -10.66 -8.70 1.03
CA VAL A 111 -9.20 -8.59 1.10
C VAL A 111 -8.85 -7.22 1.66
N HIS A 112 -8.15 -7.20 2.79
CA HIS A 112 -7.66 -5.98 3.41
C HIS A 112 -6.14 -6.01 3.48
N ALA A 113 -5.48 -4.96 3.01
CA ALA A 113 -4.04 -4.79 3.11
C ALA A 113 -3.73 -3.67 4.10
N THR A 114 -2.80 -3.92 5.03
CA THR A 114 -2.32 -2.92 5.98
C THR A 114 -0.80 -3.05 6.17
N PRO A 115 -0.06 -1.94 6.29
CA PRO A 115 1.34 -1.95 6.69
C PRO A 115 1.51 -2.17 8.21
N ASP A 116 0.46 -1.94 9.01
CA ASP A 116 0.52 -2.07 10.47
C ASP A 116 0.14 -3.50 10.93
N PRO A 117 1.08 -4.27 11.51
CA PRO A 117 0.79 -5.58 12.08
C PRO A 117 -0.10 -5.50 13.33
N GLY A 118 -0.11 -4.38 14.06
CA GLY A 118 -0.93 -4.18 15.26
C GLY A 118 -2.42 -4.19 14.95
N ALA A 119 -2.84 -3.53 13.87
CA ALA A 119 -4.22 -3.53 13.40
C ALA A 119 -4.75 -4.95 13.12
N LEU A 120 -3.91 -5.85 12.60
CA LEU A 120 -4.29 -7.24 12.31
C LEU A 120 -4.39 -8.09 13.56
N ALA A 121 -3.45 -7.92 14.50
CA ALA A 121 -3.52 -8.59 15.80
C ALA A 121 -4.77 -8.15 16.59
N ALA A 122 -5.13 -6.87 16.52
CA ALA A 122 -6.35 -6.34 17.13
C ALA A 122 -7.62 -6.92 16.50
N PHE A 123 -7.65 -7.04 15.16
CA PHE A 123 -8.74 -7.71 14.44
C PHE A 123 -8.86 -9.18 14.87
N ASP A 124 -7.75 -9.92 14.88
CA ASP A 124 -7.76 -11.35 15.20
C ASP A 124 -8.22 -11.60 16.64
N ALA A 125 -7.74 -10.79 17.58
CA ALA A 125 -8.16 -10.81 18.98
C ALA A 125 -9.65 -10.47 19.14
N ALA A 126 -10.16 -9.50 18.39
CA ALA A 126 -11.58 -9.14 18.42
C ALA A 126 -12.46 -10.29 17.91
N VAL A 127 -12.06 -10.95 16.81
CA VAL A 127 -12.76 -12.14 16.30
C VAL A 127 -12.71 -13.29 17.30
N GLN A 128 -11.56 -13.55 17.91
CA GLN A 128 -11.42 -14.63 18.90
C GLN A 128 -12.31 -14.39 20.13
N ARG A 129 -12.32 -13.18 20.70
CA ARG A 129 -13.20 -12.82 21.83
C ARG A 129 -14.68 -12.98 21.50
N ALA A 130 -15.07 -12.60 20.28
CA ALA A 130 -16.45 -12.72 19.82
C ALA A 130 -16.88 -14.19 19.59
N MET A 131 -15.94 -15.07 19.23
CA MET A 131 -16.19 -16.51 19.10
C MET A 131 -16.20 -17.22 20.47
N SER A 132 -15.33 -16.83 21.40
CA SER A 132 -15.24 -17.43 22.73
C SER A 132 -16.39 -17.05 23.65
N GLY A 133 -16.96 -15.84 23.51
CA GLY A 133 -18.16 -15.42 24.25
C GLY A 133 -19.47 -16.08 23.78
N ARG A 134 -19.38 -17.07 22.90
CA ARG A 134 -20.51 -17.81 22.29
C ARG A 134 -20.57 -19.29 22.69
N ALA A 135 -19.59 -19.75 23.48
CA ALA A 135 -19.57 -21.07 24.10
C ALA A 135 -20.24 -21.01 25.48
#